data_AF-A0A952VQX2-F1
#
_entry.id   AF-A0A952VQX2-F1
#
_cell.length_a   1.000
_cell.length_b   1.000
_cell.length_c   1.000
_cell.angle_alpha   90.00
_cell.angle_beta   90.00
_cell.angle_gamma   90.00
#
_symmetry.space_group_name_H-M   'P 1'
#
loop_
_entity.id
_entity.type
_entity.pdbx_description
1 polymer ?
#
loop_
_entity_poly.entity_id
_entity_poly.type
_entity_poly.pdbx_seq_one_letter_code
_entity_poly.pdbx_strand_id
1 'polypeptide(L)'
;MNQLVITNVATYKAIALDAHKEMHEHINSGRRPKDDGSPGWIITFDPEQRSFKKAMISIVFTGMWLEALLHLLIVRDHGIEKFKEFDFKSYAEKMRSLGCSDQRVLDAAEKFRKCRKELVHEKAHFDTGEIKTAQDEADNAHQLLVAVDSLFVP
;
A
#
# COMPACT_ATOMS: atom_id res chain seq x y z
N MET A 1 -23.14 2.90 25.97
CA MET A 1 -22.91 1.49 25.58
C MET A 1 -21.82 1.49 24.52
N ASN A 2 -20.69 0.82 24.75
CA ASN A 2 -19.69 0.62 23.69
C ASN A 2 -20.28 -0.36 22.68
N GLN A 3 -20.68 0.14 21.52
CA GLN A 3 -21.17 -0.67 20.42
C GLN A 3 -20.01 -1.51 19.87
N LEU A 4 -20.21 -2.83 19.74
CA LEU A 4 -19.22 -3.70 19.13
C LEU A 4 -19.07 -3.31 17.65
N VAL A 5 -17.93 -2.76 17.26
CA VAL A 5 -17.60 -2.46 15.86
C VAL A 5 -16.79 -3.61 15.30
N ILE A 6 -17.44 -4.46 14.50
CA ILE A 6 -16.76 -5.50 13.72
C ILE A 6 -16.19 -4.84 12.46
N THR A 7 -14.89 -5.00 12.23
CA THR A 7 -14.21 -4.37 11.11
C THR A 7 -13.26 -5.35 10.41
N ASN A 8 -13.10 -5.16 9.10
CA ASN A 8 -12.22 -5.95 8.25
C ASN A 8 -10.78 -5.39 8.19
N VAL A 9 -10.44 -4.37 8.98
CA VAL A 9 -9.11 -3.72 8.96
C VAL A 9 -7.98 -4.74 9.11
N ALA A 10 -8.07 -5.64 10.08
CA ALA A 10 -7.05 -6.68 10.27
C ALA A 10 -6.94 -7.62 9.06
N THR A 11 -8.08 -8.00 8.47
CA THR A 11 -8.14 -8.85 7.28
C THR A 11 -7.51 -8.16 6.07
N TYR A 12 -7.81 -6.87 5.83
CA TYR A 12 -7.21 -6.12 4.72
C TYR A 12 -5.70 -6.00 4.87
N LYS A 13 -5.21 -5.76 6.10
CA LYS A 13 -3.78 -5.76 6.41
C LYS A 13 -3.14 -7.11 6.08
N ALA A 14 -3.73 -8.21 6.55
CA ALA A 14 -3.20 -9.55 6.31
C ALA A 14 -3.10 -9.86 4.82
N ILE A 15 -4.15 -9.57 4.04
CA ILE A 15 -4.15 -9.76 2.58
C ILE A 15 -3.04 -8.94 1.90
N ALA A 16 -2.83 -7.68 2.31
CA ALA A 16 -1.78 -6.85 1.76
C ALA A 16 -0.38 -7.41 2.05
N LEU A 17 -0.14 -7.88 3.29
CA LEU A 17 1.13 -8.47 3.70
C LEU A 17 1.41 -9.80 3.00
N ASP A 18 0.41 -10.68 2.92
CA ASP A 18 0.54 -11.98 2.24
C ASP A 18 0.84 -11.79 0.76
N ALA A 19 0.12 -10.88 0.08
CA ALA A 19 0.37 -10.57 -1.32
C ALA A 19 1.76 -9.96 -1.55
N HIS A 20 2.22 -9.07 -0.66
CA HIS A 20 3.58 -8.51 -0.75
C HIS A 20 4.65 -9.59 -0.62
N LYS A 21 4.48 -10.52 0.33
CA LYS A 21 5.37 -11.67 0.50
C LYS A 21 5.39 -12.56 -0.74
N GLU A 22 4.23 -12.97 -1.23
CA GLU A 22 4.11 -13.83 -2.42
C GLU A 22 4.68 -13.16 -3.69
N MET A 23 4.55 -11.84 -3.81
CA MET A 23 5.20 -11.08 -4.89
C MET A 23 6.72 -11.31 -4.90
N HIS A 24 7.37 -11.18 -3.75
CA HIS A 24 8.82 -11.41 -3.62
C HIS A 24 9.20 -12.87 -3.84
N GLU A 25 8.39 -13.82 -3.39
CA GLU A 25 8.58 -15.25 -3.68
C GLU A 25 8.57 -15.52 -5.19
N HIS A 26 7.62 -14.93 -5.92
CA HIS A 26 7.57 -15.05 -7.38
C HIS A 26 8.77 -14.40 -8.07
N ILE A 27 9.19 -13.20 -7.65
CA ILE A 27 10.40 -12.53 -8.18
C ILE A 27 11.64 -13.42 -7.98
N ASN A 28 11.80 -13.96 -6.78
CA ASN A 28 12.97 -14.77 -6.43
C ASN A 28 12.94 -16.13 -7.15
N SER A 29 11.77 -16.74 -7.33
CA SER A 29 11.63 -18.00 -8.08
C SER A 29 12.05 -17.89 -9.55
N GLY A 30 11.96 -16.69 -10.13
CA GLY A 30 12.40 -16.39 -11.50
C GLY A 30 13.88 -16.05 -11.63
N ARG A 31 14.64 -16.05 -10.52
CA ARG A 31 16.08 -15.71 -10.51
C ARG A 31 16.91 -16.96 -10.28
N ARG A 32 17.86 -17.21 -11.18
CA ARG A 32 18.88 -18.26 -11.00
C ARG A 32 20.29 -17.70 -11.24
N PRO A 33 21.32 -18.22 -10.56
CA PRO A 33 22.70 -17.84 -10.88
C PRO A 33 23.03 -18.22 -12.32
N LYS A 34 24.04 -17.56 -12.90
CA LYS A 34 24.54 -17.94 -14.22
C LYS A 34 25.25 -19.29 -14.14
N ASP A 35 25.03 -20.12 -15.15
CA ASP A 35 25.57 -21.48 -15.22
C ASP A 35 27.12 -21.52 -15.27
N ASP A 36 27.74 -20.41 -15.69
CA ASP A 36 29.20 -20.26 -15.81
C ASP A 36 29.90 -19.84 -14.50
N GLY A 37 29.15 -19.67 -13.40
CA GLY A 37 29.68 -19.22 -12.11
C GLY A 37 30.11 -17.74 -12.07
N SER A 38 29.91 -16.99 -13.16
CA SER A 38 30.19 -15.56 -13.17
C SER A 38 29.18 -14.78 -12.33
N PRO A 39 29.55 -13.62 -11.76
CA PRO A 39 28.63 -12.78 -11.03
C PRO A 39 27.40 -12.38 -11.87
N GLY A 40 26.21 -12.46 -11.27
CA GLY A 40 24.95 -12.01 -11.85
C GLY A 40 23.83 -13.05 -11.80
N TRP A 41 22.64 -12.63 -12.26
CA TRP A 41 21.43 -13.44 -12.25
C TRP A 41 20.86 -13.56 -13.67
N ILE A 42 20.33 -14.74 -13.99
CA ILE A 42 19.42 -14.94 -15.11
C ILE A 42 18.00 -14.71 -14.59
N ILE A 43 17.26 -13.82 -15.24
CA ILE A 43 15.86 -13.54 -14.93
C ILE A 43 14.99 -14.29 -15.95
N THR A 44 14.21 -15.24 -15.48
CA THR A 44 13.23 -15.97 -16.29
C THR A 44 11.96 -15.13 -16.43
N PHE A 45 11.52 -14.92 -17.67
CA PHE A 45 10.24 -14.26 -17.95
C PHE A 45 9.08 -15.10 -17.40
N ASP A 46 8.18 -14.47 -16.63
CA ASP A 46 6.98 -15.10 -16.11
C ASP A 46 5.76 -14.75 -17.00
N PRO A 47 5.31 -15.65 -17.89
CA PRO A 47 4.17 -15.39 -18.76
C PRO A 47 2.86 -15.24 -18.00
N GLU A 48 2.76 -15.79 -16.78
CA GLU A 48 1.58 -15.67 -15.93
C GLU A 48 1.58 -14.36 -15.12
N GLN A 49 2.67 -13.59 -15.18
CA GLN A 49 2.86 -12.31 -14.48
C GLN A 49 2.50 -12.38 -13.00
N ARG A 50 2.88 -13.46 -12.31
CA ARG A 50 2.41 -13.75 -10.94
C ARG A 50 2.87 -12.69 -9.96
N SER A 51 4.12 -12.24 -10.04
CA SER A 51 4.62 -11.15 -9.20
C SER A 51 3.82 -9.85 -9.41
N PHE A 52 3.48 -9.52 -10.66
CA PHE A 52 2.72 -8.32 -10.98
C PHE A 52 1.29 -8.40 -10.41
N LYS A 53 0.62 -9.55 -10.56
CA LYS A 53 -0.71 -9.79 -9.96
C LYS A 53 -0.68 -9.60 -8.45
N LYS A 54 0.33 -10.15 -7.77
CA LYS A 54 0.50 -10.01 -6.31
C LYS A 54 0.83 -8.58 -5.90
N ALA A 55 1.64 -7.87 -6.68
CA ALA A 55 1.89 -6.44 -6.46
C ALA A 55 0.60 -5.61 -6.49
N MET A 56 -0.27 -5.83 -7.48
CA MET A 56 -1.56 -5.15 -7.58
C MET A 56 -2.47 -5.44 -6.38
N ILE A 57 -2.53 -6.69 -5.92
CA ILE A 57 -3.29 -7.06 -4.72
C ILE A 57 -2.74 -6.32 -3.49
N SER A 58 -1.42 -6.33 -3.29
CA SER A 58 -0.78 -5.62 -2.17
C SER A 58 -1.13 -4.14 -2.15
N ILE A 59 -1.00 -3.46 -3.30
CA ILE A 59 -1.33 -2.02 -3.45
C ILE A 59 -2.80 -1.75 -3.13
N VAL A 60 -3.72 -2.52 -3.71
CA VAL A 60 -5.17 -2.31 -3.52
C VAL A 60 -5.56 -2.51 -2.07
N PHE A 61 -5.14 -3.62 -1.45
CA PHE A 61 -5.50 -3.93 -0.07
C PHE A 61 -4.82 -3.01 0.93
N THR A 62 -3.62 -2.49 0.64
CA THR A 62 -3.01 -1.41 1.43
C THR A 62 -3.89 -0.15 1.42
N GLY A 63 -4.43 0.23 0.25
CA GLY A 63 -5.33 1.38 0.14
C GLY A 63 -6.65 1.19 0.88
N MET A 64 -7.24 -0.01 0.81
CA MET A 64 -8.45 -0.36 1.55
C MET A 64 -8.21 -0.37 3.06
N TRP A 65 -7.10 -0.97 3.50
CA TRP A 65 -6.68 -0.98 4.90
C TRP A 65 -6.49 0.44 5.43
N LEU A 66 -5.75 1.28 4.72
CA LEU A 66 -5.44 2.64 5.15
C LEU A 66 -6.71 3.50 5.30
N GLU A 67 -7.61 3.43 4.33
CA GLU A 67 -8.88 4.17 4.38
C GLU A 67 -9.75 3.71 5.56
N ALA A 68 -9.90 2.39 5.73
CA ALA A 68 -10.70 1.83 6.82
C ALA A 68 -10.08 2.13 8.21
N LEU A 69 -8.75 2.07 8.34
CA LEU A 69 -8.05 2.42 9.57
C LEU A 69 -8.26 3.90 9.94
N LEU A 70 -8.00 4.81 8.99
CA LEU A 70 -8.16 6.25 9.21
C LEU A 70 -9.60 6.61 9.57
N HIS A 71 -10.58 5.98 8.92
CA HIS A 71 -11.98 6.14 9.29
C HIS A 71 -12.24 5.79 10.75
N LEU A 72 -11.83 4.60 11.20
CA LEU A 72 -12.04 4.16 12.58
C LEU A 72 -11.35 5.08 13.58
N LEU A 73 -10.12 5.51 13.30
CA LEU A 73 -9.35 6.40 14.18
C LEU A 73 -10.00 7.79 14.28
N ILE A 74 -10.42 8.38 13.15
CA ILE A 74 -11.05 9.71 13.15
C ILE A 74 -12.40 9.64 13.86
N VAL A 75 -13.22 8.61 13.60
CA VAL A 75 -14.50 8.45 14.29
C VAL A 75 -14.32 8.24 15.79
N ARG A 76 -13.28 7.47 16.19
CA ARG A 76 -12.94 7.27 17.61
C ARG A 76 -12.54 8.58 18.30
N ASP A 77 -11.70 9.39 17.67
CA ASP A 77 -11.09 10.56 18.32
C ASP A 77 -11.95 11.84 18.18
N HIS A 78 -12.69 11.97 17.08
CA HIS A 78 -13.41 13.20 16.71
C HIS A 78 -14.90 13.00 16.42
N GLY A 79 -15.37 11.75 16.36
CA GLY A 79 -16.77 11.41 16.04
C GLY A 79 -17.09 11.39 14.54
N ILE A 80 -18.29 10.88 14.23
CA ILE A 80 -18.75 10.63 12.85
C ILE A 80 -18.95 11.91 12.03
N GLU A 81 -19.43 12.99 12.64
CA GLU A 81 -19.67 14.25 11.92
C GLU A 81 -18.36 14.85 11.43
N LYS A 82 -17.29 14.75 12.24
CA LYS A 82 -15.97 15.19 11.81
C LYS A 82 -15.45 14.33 10.66
N PHE A 83 -15.65 13.01 10.71
CA PHE A 83 -15.22 12.14 9.61
C PHE A 83 -15.86 12.53 8.27
N LYS A 84 -17.14 12.93 8.23
CA LYS A 84 -17.79 13.35 6.98
C LYS A 84 -17.09 14.53 6.30
N GLU A 85 -16.51 15.46 7.06
CA GLU A 85 -15.70 16.55 6.51
C GLU A 85 -14.38 16.05 5.91
N PHE A 86 -13.85 14.95 6.44
CA PHE A 86 -12.56 14.37 6.07
C PHE A 86 -12.68 13.26 5.01
N ASP A 87 -13.87 12.70 4.76
CA ASP A 87 -14.07 11.55 3.89
C ASP A 87 -13.44 11.75 2.49
N PHE A 88 -13.63 12.96 1.93
CA PHE A 88 -13.10 13.36 0.61
C PHE A 88 -11.63 13.85 0.63
N LYS A 89 -11.01 13.96 1.81
CA LYS A 89 -9.65 14.48 1.98
C LYS A 89 -8.60 13.43 1.65
N SER A 90 -7.38 13.89 1.38
CA SER A 90 -6.23 13.01 1.15
C SER A 90 -5.86 12.22 2.40
N TYR A 91 -5.14 11.10 2.22
CA TYR A 91 -4.59 10.33 3.34
C TYR A 91 -3.70 11.19 4.25
N ALA A 92 -2.89 12.06 3.67
CA ALA A 92 -2.03 12.97 4.43
C ALA A 92 -2.84 13.96 5.28
N GLU A 93 -3.91 14.55 4.75
CA GLU A 93 -4.80 15.43 5.52
C GLU A 93 -5.51 14.70 6.66
N LYS A 94 -5.97 13.46 6.43
CA LYS A 94 -6.56 12.58 7.46
C LYS A 94 -5.53 12.23 8.55
N MET A 95 -4.29 11.91 8.19
CA MET A 95 -3.24 11.61 9.18
C MET A 95 -2.84 12.85 10.00
N ARG A 96 -2.81 14.04 9.38
CA ARG A 96 -2.54 15.29 10.12
C ARG A 96 -3.60 15.58 11.17
N SER A 97 -4.88 15.32 10.89
CA SER A 97 -5.95 15.51 11.89
C SER A 97 -5.90 14.51 13.05
N LEU A 98 -5.19 13.39 12.86
CA LEU A 98 -4.86 12.41 13.91
C LEU A 98 -3.52 12.71 14.61
N GLY A 99 -2.90 13.86 14.34
CA GLY A 99 -1.67 14.30 15.01
C GLY A 99 -0.36 13.85 14.36
N CYS A 100 -0.39 13.24 13.17
CA CYS A 100 0.85 12.91 12.45
C CYS A 100 1.53 14.16 11.88
N SER A 101 2.80 14.36 12.26
CA SER A 101 3.66 15.44 11.77
C SER A 101 4.93 14.93 11.07
N ASP A 102 5.16 13.61 10.98
CA ASP A 102 6.31 13.06 10.24
C ASP A 102 6.09 13.26 8.73
N GLN A 103 6.79 14.25 8.18
CA GLN A 103 6.68 14.62 6.77
C GLN A 103 7.00 13.47 5.82
N ARG A 104 7.88 12.53 6.22
CA ARG A 104 8.22 11.37 5.37
C ARG A 104 7.03 10.45 5.18
N VAL A 105 6.24 10.24 6.23
CA VAL A 105 5.01 9.43 6.16
C VAL A 105 3.93 10.13 5.36
N LEU A 106 3.79 11.45 5.54
CA LEU A 106 2.82 12.25 4.78
C LEU A 106 3.15 12.27 3.28
N ASP A 107 4.42 12.43 2.92
CA ASP A 107 4.88 12.40 1.53
C ASP A 107 4.72 11.01 0.91
N ALA A 108 5.04 9.96 1.66
CA ALA A 108 4.83 8.57 1.23
C ALA A 108 3.34 8.28 0.99
N ALA A 109 2.44 8.79 1.84
CA ALA A 109 1.00 8.64 1.68
C ALA A 109 0.47 9.35 0.42
N GLU A 110 0.97 10.54 0.12
CA GLU A 110 0.57 11.26 -1.08
C GLU A 110 1.15 10.63 -2.35
N LYS A 111 2.41 10.16 -2.31
CA LYS A 111 3.01 9.35 -3.38
C LYS A 111 2.16 8.12 -3.65
N PHE A 112 1.85 7.35 -2.60
CA PHE A 112 1.03 6.14 -2.71
C PHE A 112 -0.34 6.42 -3.33
N ARG A 113 -1.01 7.50 -2.90
CA ARG A 113 -2.31 7.92 -3.47
C ARG A 113 -2.22 8.19 -4.97
N LYS A 114 -1.17 8.88 -5.43
CA LYS A 114 -0.93 9.17 -6.86
C LYS A 114 -0.64 7.88 -7.63
N CYS A 115 0.31 7.08 -7.18
CA CYS A 115 0.69 5.82 -7.82
C CYS A 115 -0.50 4.85 -7.92
N ARG A 116 -1.32 4.70 -6.88
CA ARG A 116 -2.53 3.87 -6.94
C ARG A 116 -3.51 4.36 -8.01
N LYS A 117 -3.69 5.67 -8.12
CA LYS A 117 -4.59 6.26 -9.13
C LYS A 117 -4.08 6.04 -10.56
N GLU A 118 -2.77 6.08 -10.77
CA GLU A 118 -2.12 5.78 -12.04
C GLU A 118 -2.24 4.29 -12.40
N LEU A 119 -1.81 3.40 -11.50
CA LEU A 119 -1.71 1.96 -11.73
C LEU A 119 -3.07 1.24 -11.72
N VAL A 120 -3.94 1.53 -10.75
CA VAL A 120 -5.19 0.78 -10.55
C VAL A 120 -6.32 1.31 -11.42
N HIS A 121 -6.36 2.62 -11.68
CA HIS A 121 -7.41 3.23 -12.48
C HIS A 121 -6.98 3.49 -13.93
N GLU A 122 -5.83 2.94 -14.35
CA GLU A 122 -5.24 3.06 -15.69
C GLU A 122 -5.28 4.50 -16.22
N LYS A 123 -5.03 5.47 -15.33
CA LYS A 123 -5.01 6.90 -15.68
C LYS A 123 -3.67 7.25 -16.30
N ALA A 124 -3.22 6.47 -17.28
CA ALA A 124 -1.93 6.55 -17.96
C ALA A 124 -1.71 7.88 -18.71
N HIS A 125 -2.77 8.65 -19.00
CA HIS A 125 -2.64 10.00 -19.53
C HIS A 125 -2.16 11.05 -18.49
N PHE A 126 -2.05 10.67 -17.21
CA PHE A 126 -1.44 11.47 -16.15
C PHE A 126 -0.03 10.99 -15.80
N ASP A 127 0.53 10.08 -16.60
CA ASP A 127 1.86 9.52 -16.41
C ASP A 127 2.95 10.59 -16.54
N THR A 128 3.86 10.61 -15.57
CA THR A 128 4.98 11.54 -15.47
C THR A 128 6.19 11.12 -16.32
N GLY A 129 6.11 10.00 -17.04
CA GLY A 129 7.17 9.50 -17.90
C GLY A 129 8.26 8.71 -17.17
N GLU A 130 8.02 8.35 -15.90
CA GLU A 130 8.90 7.45 -15.14
C GLU A 130 8.44 6.01 -15.31
N ILE A 131 9.36 5.10 -15.67
CA ILE A 131 9.08 3.67 -15.69
C ILE A 131 8.92 3.21 -14.24
N LYS A 132 7.67 3.08 -13.77
CA LYS A 132 7.33 2.48 -12.48
C LYS A 132 6.90 1.04 -12.72
N THR A 133 7.50 0.09 -11.99
CA THR A 133 6.94 -1.27 -11.95
C THR A 133 5.94 -1.37 -10.80
N ALA A 134 4.83 -2.10 -10.99
CA ALA A 134 3.87 -2.28 -9.91
C ALA A 134 4.51 -2.93 -8.68
N GLN A 135 5.56 -3.74 -8.87
CA GLN A 135 6.32 -4.37 -7.81
C GLN A 135 7.05 -3.34 -6.92
N ASP A 136 7.74 -2.36 -7.51
CA ASP A 136 8.41 -1.30 -6.75
C ASP A 136 7.38 -0.43 -5.99
N GLU A 137 6.22 -0.19 -6.60
CA GLU A 137 5.14 0.56 -5.93
C GLU A 137 4.46 -0.26 -4.83
N ALA A 138 4.44 -1.59 -4.93
CA ALA A 138 4.01 -2.47 -3.85
C ALA A 138 5.00 -2.47 -2.67
N ASP A 139 6.30 -2.34 -2.93
CA ASP A 139 7.30 -2.13 -1.87
C ASP A 139 7.09 -0.80 -1.17
N ASN A 140 6.86 0.29 -1.91
CA ASN A 140 6.52 1.59 -1.34
C ASN A 140 5.23 1.54 -0.50
N ALA A 141 4.20 0.83 -0.99
CA ALA A 141 2.94 0.63 -0.28
C ALA A 141 3.16 -0.15 1.03
N HIS A 142 3.95 -1.21 1.00
CA HIS A 142 4.29 -1.99 2.19
C HIS A 142 5.05 -1.15 3.24
N GLN A 143 6.03 -0.36 2.81
CA GLN A 143 6.75 0.55 3.71
C GLN A 143 5.82 1.56 4.37
N LEU A 144 4.89 2.14 3.60
CA LEU A 144 3.86 3.03 4.15
C LEU A 144 2.96 2.30 5.15
N LEU A 145 2.53 1.08 4.84
CA LEU A 145 1.73 0.25 5.73
C LEU A 145 2.43 0.05 7.07
N VAL A 146 3.69 -0.39 7.06
CA VAL A 146 4.48 -0.62 8.29
C VAL A 146 4.65 0.67 9.09
N ALA A 147 4.92 1.81 8.42
CA ALA A 147 5.10 3.10 9.08
C ALA A 147 3.80 3.59 9.74
N VAL A 148 2.67 3.52 9.04
CA VAL A 148 1.36 3.93 9.56
C VAL A 148 0.90 3.01 10.69
N ASP A 149 1.11 1.69 10.54
CA ASP A 149 0.76 0.71 11.55
C ASP A 149 1.52 0.96 12.85
N SER A 150 2.84 1.18 12.76
CA SER A 150 3.68 1.52 13.92
C SER A 150 3.29 2.84 14.59
N LEU A 151 2.69 3.78 13.85
CA LEU A 151 2.28 5.08 14.38
C LEU A 151 0.93 5.05 15.09
N PHE A 152 -0.02 4.25 14.60
CA PHE A 152 -1.42 4.35 15.01
C PHE A 152 -2.00 3.07 15.62
N VAL A 153 -1.29 1.95 15.52
CA VAL A 153 -1.70 0.65 16.07
C VAL A 153 -0.67 0.25 17.14
N PRO A 154 -0.97 0.47 18.43
CA PRO A 154 -0.10 0.09 19.54
C PRO A 154 -0.02 -1.42 19.77
#